data_AF-A0A1A0MGE2-F1
#
_entry.id   AF-A0A1A0MGE2-F1
#
_cell.length_a   1.000
_cell.length_b   1.000
_cell.length_c   1.000
_cell.angle_alpha   90.00
_cell.angle_beta   90.00
_cell.angle_gamma   90.00
#
_symmetry.space_group_name_H-M   'P 1'
#
loop_
_entity.id
_entity.type
_entity.pdbx_description
1 polymer ?
#
loop_
_entity_poly.entity_id
_entity_poly.type
_entity_poly.pdbx_seq_one_letter_code
_entity_poly.pdbx_strand_id
1 'polypeptide(L)' 'MARDIAVNVAPMSAALSKRLLWDTMSNGYTPRQVADLETKLHHRVMGSADAREGVDAFLQHRPPRWSRSVSTDWEPLPKL' A
#
# COMPACT_ATOMS: atom_id res chain seq x y z
N MET A 1 -18.01 -7.21 -6.08
CA MET A 1 -17.22 -6.31 -5.21
C MET A 1 -15.82 -6.80 -4.84
N ALA A 2 -15.37 -8.03 -5.08
CA ALA A 2 -13.93 -8.37 -4.95
C ALA A 2 -13.09 -7.96 -6.18
N ARG A 3 -13.69 -8.12 -7.37
CA ARG A 3 -13.04 -7.80 -8.67
C ARG A 3 -12.59 -6.35 -8.77
N ASP A 4 -13.35 -5.42 -8.20
CA ASP A 4 -13.02 -3.99 -8.25
C ASP A 4 -11.69 -3.70 -7.54
N ILE A 5 -11.53 -4.21 -6.30
CA ILE A 5 -10.29 -4.11 -5.55
C ILE A 5 -9.14 -4.78 -6.30
N ALA A 6 -9.36 -5.98 -6.83
CA ALA A 6 -8.33 -6.75 -7.54
C ALA A 6 -7.81 -6.05 -8.80
N VAL A 7 -8.63 -5.22 -9.44
CA VAL A 7 -8.24 -4.48 -10.65
C VAL A 7 -7.68 -3.10 -10.31
N ASN A 8 -8.35 -2.36 -9.42
CA ASN A 8 -8.13 -0.93 -9.28
C ASN A 8 -7.20 -0.53 -8.13
N VAL A 9 -6.79 -1.46 -7.27
CA VAL A 9 -5.95 -1.16 -6.11
C VAL A 9 -4.59 -1.81 -6.24
N ALA A 10 -3.52 -1.02 -6.08
CA ALA A 10 -2.16 -1.52 -6.04
C ALA A 10 -2.00 -2.57 -4.92
N PRO A 11 -1.58 -3.81 -5.22
CA PRO A 11 -1.53 -4.90 -4.24
C PRO A 11 -0.70 -4.56 -3.00
N MET A 12 0.46 -3.91 -3.18
CA MET A 12 1.34 -3.51 -2.08
C MET A 12 0.70 -2.45 -1.17
N SER A 13 0.03 -1.45 -1.72
CA SER A 13 -0.66 -0.42 -0.92
C SER A 13 -1.77 -1.05 -0.08
N ALA A 14 -2.60 -1.92 -0.67
CA ALA A 14 -3.66 -2.63 0.06
C ALA A 14 -3.09 -3.51 1.18
N ALA A 15 -2.01 -4.25 0.91
CA ALA A 15 -1.38 -5.13 1.89
C ALA A 15 -0.79 -4.35 3.07
N LEU A 16 -0.07 -3.25 2.80
CA LEU A 16 0.53 -2.40 3.82
C LEU A 16 -0.54 -1.73 4.70
N SER A 17 -1.57 -1.13 4.10
CA SER A 17 -2.68 -0.53 4.86
C SER A 17 -3.38 -1.56 5.74
N LYS A 18 -3.69 -2.75 5.20
CA LYS A 18 -4.34 -3.82 5.95
C LYS A 18 -3.46 -4.35 7.08
N ARG A 19 -2.15 -4.52 6.84
CA ARG A 19 -1.23 -4.99 7.87
C ARG A 19 -1.08 -3.97 8.99
N LEU A 20 -0.90 -2.68 8.67
CA LEU A 20 -0.77 -1.63 9.66
C LEU A 20 -2.05 -1.47 10.49
N LEU A 21 -3.22 -1.58 9.85
CA LEU A 21 -4.51 -1.56 10.54
C LEU A 21 -4.60 -2.65 11.61
N TRP A 22 -4.26 -3.90 11.25
CA TRP A 22 -4.26 -5.01 12.20
C TRP A 22 -3.20 -4.87 13.28
N ASP A 23 -1.99 -4.44 12.92
CA ASP A 23 -0.89 -4.26 13.86
C ASP A 23 -1.21 -3.17 14.90
N THR A 24 -1.85 -2.09 14.46
CA THR A 24 -2.37 -1.02 15.32
C THR A 24 -3.40 -1.55 16.32
N MET A 25 -4.35 -2.37 15.87
CA MET A 25 -5.35 -2.96 16.76
C MET A 25 -4.75 -3.96 17.76
N SER A 26 -3.75 -4.74 17.33
CA SER A 26 -3.09 -5.71 18.20
C SER A 26 -2.20 -5.06 19.26
N ASN A 27 -1.54 -3.94 18.92
CA ASN A 27 -0.53 -3.33 19.77
C ASN A 27 -0.99 -2.02 20.46
N GLY A 28 -2.18 -1.51 20.14
CA GLY A 28 -2.75 -0.32 20.76
C GLY A 28 -2.01 0.98 20.43
N TYR A 29 -1.58 1.16 19.17
CA TYR A 29 -0.83 2.36 18.78
C TYR A 29 -1.65 3.64 18.90
N THR A 30 -0.99 4.70 19.34
CA THR A 30 -1.55 6.05 19.32
C THR A 30 -1.68 6.58 17.89
N PRO A 31 -2.56 7.56 17.61
CA PRO A 31 -2.68 8.15 16.28
C PRO A 31 -1.35 8.68 15.72
N ARG A 32 -0.47 9.20 16.58
CA ARG A 32 0.86 9.70 16.17
C ARG A 32 1.77 8.58 15.68
N GLN A 33 1.81 7.45 16.41
CA GLN A 33 2.59 6.28 16.01
C GLN A 33 2.08 5.70 14.68
N VAL A 34 0.76 5.68 14.47
CA VAL A 34 0.16 5.27 13.20
C VAL A 34 0.61 6.20 12.07
N ALA A 35 0.52 7.52 12.25
CA ALA A 35 0.95 8.49 11.24
C ALA A 35 2.45 8.37 10.89
N ASP A 36 3.30 8.13 11.89
CA ASP A 36 4.73 7.92 11.69
C ASP A 36 5.01 6.64 10.89
N LEU A 37 4.31 5.55 11.21
CA LEU A 37 4.40 4.30 10.44
C LEU A 37 3.85 4.47 9.03
N GLU A 38 2.67 5.07 8.86
CA GLU A 38 2.09 5.36 7.54
C GLU A 38 3.05 6.13 6.66
N THR A 39 3.72 7.16 7.19
CA THR A 39 4.74 7.94 6.46
C THR A 39 5.89 7.04 5.99
N LYS A 40 6.43 6.21 6.87
CA LYS A 40 7.51 5.25 6.52
C LYS A 40 7.06 4.25 5.46
N LEU A 41 5.84 3.72 5.56
CA LEU A 41 5.30 2.79 4.55
C LEU A 41 5.02 3.50 3.23
N HIS A 42 4.56 4.76 3.27
CA HIS A 42 4.40 5.58 2.08
C HIS A 42 5.72 5.74 1.34
N HIS A 43 6.84 5.97 2.04
CA HIS A 43 8.15 6.04 1.41
C HIS A 43 8.59 4.74 0.70
N ARG A 44 8.09 3.56 1.11
CA ARG A 44 8.39 2.28 0.42
C ARG A 44 7.66 2.13 -0.92
N VAL A 45 6.48 2.72 -1.03
CA VAL A 45 5.65 2.63 -2.25
C VAL A 45 5.80 3.87 -3.14
N MET A 46 6.10 5.02 -2.55
CA MET A 46 6.51 6.23 -3.26
C MET A 46 7.76 5.98 -4.09
N GLY A 47 7.80 6.52 -5.30
CA GLY A 47 8.90 6.33 -6.23
C GLY A 47 8.95 4.96 -6.91
N SER A 48 8.05 4.03 -6.56
CA SER A 48 7.92 2.76 -7.29
C SER A 48 7.26 2.92 -8.66
N ALA A 49 7.41 1.92 -9.52
CA ALA A 49 6.74 1.90 -10.83
C ALA A 49 5.21 2.00 -10.69
N ASP A 50 4.63 1.36 -9.67
CA ASP A 50 3.19 1.39 -9.41
C ASP A 50 2.69 2.79 -9.01
N ALA A 51 3.52 3.59 -8.32
CA ALA A 51 3.14 4.97 -7.99
C ALA A 51 2.98 5.83 -9.26
N ARG A 52 3.87 5.65 -10.24
CA ARG A 52 3.76 6.33 -11.56
C ARG A 52 2.58 5.77 -12.36
N GLU A 53 2.47 4.45 -12.43
CA GLU A 53 1.43 3.76 -13.20
C GLU A 53 0.02 4.14 -12.74
N GLY A 54 -0.21 4.32 -11.43
CA GLY A 54 -1.50 4.77 -10.93
C GLY A 54 -1.92 6.14 -11.50
N VAL A 55 -0.96 7.07 -11.61
CA VAL A 55 -1.20 8.39 -12.21
C VAL A 55 -1.39 8.26 -13.72
N ASP A 56 -0.54 7.51 -14.41
CA ASP A 56 -0.61 7.34 -15.86
C ASP A 56 -1.91 6.66 -16.30
N ALA A 57 -2.34 5.62 -15.59
CA ALA A 57 -3.59 4.90 -15.87
C ALA A 57 -4.82 5.81 -15.68
N PHE A 58 -4.80 6.65 -14.64
CA PHE A 58 -5.84 7.65 -14.39
C PHE A 58 -5.92 8.66 -15.54
N LEU A 59 -4.78 9.26 -15.94
CA LEU A 59 -4.72 10.24 -17.03
C LEU A 59 -5.13 9.64 -18.38
N GLN A 60 -4.86 8.35 -18.59
CA GLN A 60 -5.19 7.64 -19.83
C GLN A 60 -6.58 6.98 -19.81
N HIS A 61 -7.36 7.15 -18.73
CA HIS A 61 -8.70 6.55 -18.57
C HIS A 61 -8.71 5.03 -18.81
N ARG A 62 -7.69 4.32 -18.32
CA ARG A 62 -7.55 2.87 -18.46
C ARG A 62 -7.35 2.20 -17.11
N PRO A 63 -7.62 0.89 -17.00
CA PRO A 63 -7.22 0.14 -15.80
C PRO A 63 -5.69 0.19 -15.60
N PRO A 64 -5.24 0.30 -14.35
CA PRO A 64 -3.82 0.24 -14.01
C PRO A 64 -3.27 -1.18 -14.20
N ARG A 65 -1.98 -1.26 -14.52
CA ARG A 65 -1.21 -2.49 -14.67
C ARG A 65 -0.16 -2.56 -13.58
N TRP A 66 -0.56 -3.06 -12.41
CA TRP A 66 0.33 -3.20 -11.26
C TRP A 66 1.44 -4.21 -11.54
N SER A 67 2.66 -3.84 -11.16
CA SER A 67 3.88 -4.60 -11.42
C SER A 67 4.43 -5.27 -10.16
N ARG A 68 4.18 -4.71 -8.97
CA ARG A 68 4.65 -5.28 -7.71
C ARG A 68 3.74 -6.40 -7.21
N SER A 69 4.35 -7.37 -6.55
CA SER A 69 3.65 -8.48 -5.92
C SER A 69 3.97 -8.60 -4.44
N VAL A 70 2.91 -8.78 -3.64
CA VAL A 70 3.05 -9.04 -2.20
C VAL A 70 3.84 -10.33 -1.94
N SER A 71 3.74 -11.34 -2.81
CA SER A 71 4.44 -12.61 -2.60
C SER A 71 5.95 -12.52 -2.79
N THR A 72 6.44 -11.54 -3.57
CA THR A 72 7.86 -11.40 -3.91
C THR A 72 8.52 -10.21 -3.24
N ASP A 73 7.79 -9.10 -3.08
CA ASP A 73 8.36 -7.80 -2.73
C ASP A 73 8.05 -7.38 -1.28
N TRP A 74 7.45 -8.27 -0.49
CA TRP A 74 7.01 -7.94 0.86
C TRP A 74 8.18 -7.76 1.83
N GLU A 75 8.14 -6.63 2.54
CA GLU A 75 9.02 -6.33 3.67
C GLU A 75 8.17 -6.09 4.93
N PRO A 76 8.48 -6.73 6.07
CA PRO A 76 7.76 -6.50 7.33
C PRO A 76 7.66 -5.03 7.73
N LEU A 77 6.64 -4.69 8.51
CA LEU A 77 6.50 -3.34 9.07
C LEU A 77 7.75 -2.99 9.91
N PRO A 78 8.20 -1.72 9.90
CA PRO A 78 9.20 -1.25 10.85
C PRO A 78 8.70 -1.48 12.28
N LYS A 79 9.59 -1.89 13.17
CA LYS A 79 9.28 -1.92 14.61
C LYS A 79 9.20 -0.49 15.14
N LEU A 80 8.23 -0.24 16.03
CA LEU A 80 8.17 0.95 16.87
C LEU A 80 9.15 0.84 18.04
#